data_AF-M4IT91-F1
#
_entry.id   AF-M4IT91-F1
#
_cell.length_a   1.000
_cell.length_b   1.000
_cell.length_c   1.000
_cell.angle_alpha   90.00
_cell.angle_beta   90.00
_cell.angle_gamma   90.00
#
_symmetry.space_group_name_H-M   'P 1'
#
loop_
_entity.id
_entity.type
_entity.pdbx_description
1 polymer ?
#
loop_
_entity_poly.entity_id
_entity_poly.type
_entity_poly.pdbx_seq_one_letter_code
_entity_poly.pdbx_strand_id
1 'polypeptide(L)' 'PAANTKLGPQRIHTVRTRGGNKKYRALRLDTGNFSWGSEGLARKTRIIDVVYNASNNELVRTKTLVKNAIVTIDAT' A
#
# COMPACT_ATOMS: atom_id res chain seq x y z
N PRO A 1 -14.33 -10.38 1.47
CA PRO A 1 -13.03 -11.02 1.83
C PRO A 1 -11.92 -9.97 1.89
N ALA A 2 -10.89 -10.21 2.71
CA ALA A 2 -9.70 -9.37 2.78
C ALA A 2 -8.95 -9.38 1.43
N ALA A 3 -8.34 -8.26 1.07
CA ALA A 3 -7.63 -8.11 -0.21
C ALA A 3 -6.21 -8.68 -0.19
N ASN A 4 -5.57 -8.67 0.99
CA ASN A 4 -4.18 -9.11 1.20
C ASN A 4 -3.20 -8.49 0.19
N THR A 5 -3.27 -7.17 0.01
CA THR A 5 -2.48 -6.41 -0.97
C THR A 5 -0.98 -6.71 -0.83
N LYS A 6 -0.32 -7.08 -1.93
CA LYS A 6 1.12 -7.41 -1.96
C LYS A 6 1.93 -6.40 -2.76
N LEU A 7 3.24 -6.42 -2.55
CA LEU A 7 4.19 -5.76 -3.45
C LEU A 7 4.18 -6.41 -4.85
N GLY A 8 4.13 -5.59 -5.89
CA GLY A 8 4.20 -6.03 -7.29
C GLY A 8 3.42 -5.13 -8.25
N PRO A 9 3.41 -5.44 -9.55
CA PRO A 9 2.78 -4.60 -10.57
C PRO A 9 1.32 -4.29 -10.24
N GLN A 10 0.93 -3.02 -10.40
CA GLN A 10 -0.38 -2.51 -10.00
C GLN A 10 -1.52 -3.39 -10.52
N ARG A 11 -2.32 -3.93 -9.60
CA ARG A 11 -3.55 -4.67 -9.91
C ARG A 11 -4.65 -4.26 -8.95
N ILE A 12 -5.73 -3.70 -9.50
CA ILE A 12 -6.86 -3.15 -8.74
C ILE A 12 -8.15 -3.77 -9.27
N HIS A 13 -9.02 -4.21 -8.36
CA HIS A 13 -10.35 -4.69 -8.67
C HIS A 13 -11.40 -3.69 -8.19
N THR A 14 -12.26 -3.24 -9.09
CA THR A 14 -13.37 -2.33 -8.76
C THR A 14 -14.52 -3.13 -8.16
N VAL A 15 -14.97 -2.75 -6.97
CA VAL A 15 -16.05 -3.42 -6.24
C VAL A 15 -17.24 -2.47 -6.15
N ARG A 16 -18.38 -2.87 -6.72
CA ARG A 16 -19.65 -2.16 -6.53
C ARG A 16 -20.10 -2.32 -5.08
N THR A 17 -20.59 -1.23 -4.49
CA THR A 17 -21.13 -1.20 -3.13
C THR A 17 -22.56 -0.68 -3.12
N ARG A 18 -23.23 -0.74 -1.95
CA ARG A 18 -24.60 -0.23 -1.77
C ARG A 18 -24.65 1.26 -2.14
N GLY A 19 -25.74 1.67 -2.79
CA GLY A 19 -25.94 3.06 -3.21
C GLY A 19 -25.20 3.45 -4.49
N GLY A 20 -24.71 2.48 -5.29
CA GLY A 20 -24.08 2.74 -6.59
C GLY A 20 -22.59 3.15 -6.52
N ASN A 21 -22.06 3.36 -5.33
CA ASN A 21 -20.64 3.71 -5.12
C ASN A 21 -19.69 2.57 -5.53
N LYS A 22 -18.47 2.95 -5.93
CA LYS A 22 -17.38 2.02 -6.26
C LYS A 22 -16.27 2.14 -5.22
N LYS A 23 -15.76 1.01 -4.75
CA LYS A 23 -14.52 0.93 -3.96
C LYS A 23 -13.45 0.23 -4.78
N TYR A 24 -12.22 0.74 -4.73
CA TYR A 24 -11.08 0.17 -5.45
C TYR A 24 -10.28 -0.73 -4.51
N ARG A 25 -10.34 -2.03 -4.75
CA ARG A 25 -9.58 -3.01 -3.97
C ARG A 25 -8.22 -3.23 -4.63
N ALA A 26 -7.18 -2.71 -4.03
CA ALA A 26 -5.82 -3.06 -4.42
C ALA A 26 -5.55 -4.53 -4.11
N LEU A 27 -4.91 -5.23 -5.05
CA LEU A 27 -4.41 -6.60 -4.88
C LEU A 27 -2.88 -6.61 -4.92
N ARG A 28 -2.30 -5.79 -5.80
CA ARG A 28 -0.86 -5.55 -5.89
C ARG A 28 -0.58 -4.08 -6.15
N LEU A 29 0.46 -3.55 -5.52
CA LEU A 29 0.99 -2.19 -5.72
C LEU A 29 2.51 -2.20 -5.58
N ASP A 30 3.18 -1.39 -6.37
CA ASP A 30 4.64 -1.20 -6.36
C ASP A 30 5.04 0.26 -6.16
N THR A 31 4.11 1.19 -6.38
CA THR A 31 4.30 2.64 -6.22
C THR A 31 3.23 3.23 -5.32
N GLY A 32 3.58 4.31 -4.62
CA GLY A 32 2.69 5.08 -3.76
C GLY A 32 3.00 6.57 -3.82
N ASN A 33 2.12 7.40 -3.26
CA ASN A 33 2.38 8.83 -3.09
C ASN A 33 2.73 9.09 -1.62
N PHE A 34 3.96 9.54 -1.35
CA PHE A 34 4.49 9.71 0.00
C PHE A 34 4.80 11.19 0.24
N SER A 35 4.47 11.67 1.45
CA SER A 35 4.66 13.06 1.84
C SER A 35 5.88 13.23 2.76
N TRP A 36 6.71 14.22 2.47
CA TRP A 36 7.75 14.71 3.37
C TRP A 36 7.18 15.88 4.17
N GLY A 37 6.85 15.62 5.45
CA GLY A 37 6.14 16.56 6.31
C GLY A 37 6.85 17.90 6.55
N SER A 38 8.17 17.91 6.75
CA SER A 38 8.91 19.16 6.99
C SER A 38 8.97 20.05 5.76
N GLU A 39 9.09 19.47 4.56
CA GLU A 39 9.21 20.22 3.31
C GLU A 39 7.84 20.57 2.69
N GLY A 40 6.75 20.04 3.23
CA GLY A 40 5.40 20.24 2.68
C GLY A 40 5.22 19.66 1.27
N LEU A 41 6.04 18.69 0.87
CA LEU A 41 6.07 18.10 -0.47
C LEU A 41 5.53 16.67 -0.45
N ALA A 42 4.91 16.25 -1.55
CA ALA A 42 4.56 14.85 -1.78
C ALA A 42 5.05 14.40 -3.15
N ARG A 43 5.59 13.18 -3.23
CA ARG A 43 6.08 12.60 -4.47
C ARG A 43 5.61 11.16 -4.64
N LYS A 44 5.36 10.80 -5.90
CA LYS A 44 5.11 9.42 -6.28
C LYS A 44 6.46 8.68 -6.32
N THR A 45 6.62 7.66 -5.49
CA THR A 45 7.85 6.87 -5.41
C THR A 45 7.53 5.38 -5.35
N ARG A 46 8.55 4.58 -5.66
CA ARG A 46 8.46 3.12 -5.57
C ARG A 46 8.57 2.66 -4.12
N ILE A 47 7.81 1.65 -3.76
CA ILE A 47 7.93 0.94 -2.49
C ILE A 47 8.94 -0.18 -2.69
N ILE A 48 10.00 -0.19 -1.89
CA ILE A 48 11.06 -1.20 -1.95
C ILE A 48 10.63 -2.42 -1.15
N ASP A 49 10.28 -2.22 0.12
CA ASP A 49 9.96 -3.32 1.02
C ASP A 49 9.02 -2.95 2.17
N VAL A 50 8.37 -3.95 2.77
CA VAL A 50 7.67 -3.85 4.06
C VAL A 50 8.60 -4.35 5.15
N VAL A 51 8.99 -3.46 6.07
CA VAL A 51 10.02 -3.74 7.10
C VAL A 51 9.40 -4.11 8.43
N TYR A 52 8.29 -3.46 8.80
CA TYR A 52 7.67 -3.67 10.10
C TYR A 52 6.15 -3.52 10.06
N ASN A 53 5.48 -4.28 10.91
CA ASN A 53 4.06 -4.18 11.15
C ASN A 53 3.78 -4.43 12.64
N ALA A 54 3.08 -3.50 13.29
CA ALA A 54 2.80 -3.58 14.72
C ALA A 54 1.82 -4.71 15.10
N SER A 55 0.97 -5.13 14.17
CA SER A 55 -0.12 -6.06 14.49
C SER A 55 0.26 -7.52 14.27
N ASN A 56 1.08 -7.84 13.26
CA ASN A 56 1.42 -9.22 12.92
C ASN A 56 2.68 -9.32 12.04
N ASN A 57 3.64 -10.15 12.45
CA ASN A 57 4.89 -10.41 11.74
C ASN A 57 4.71 -11.17 10.41
N GLU A 58 3.64 -11.96 10.26
CA GLU A 58 3.34 -12.64 9.00
C GLU A 58 3.07 -11.65 7.86
N LEU A 59 2.58 -10.46 8.19
CA LEU A 59 2.36 -9.40 7.19
C LEU A 59 3.67 -8.86 6.65
N VAL A 60 4.72 -8.80 7.49
CA VAL A 60 6.08 -8.46 7.08
C VAL A 60 6.67 -9.58 6.23
N ARG A 61 6.59 -10.84 6.69
CA ARG A 61 7.14 -11.99 5.96
C ARG A 61 6.58 -12.12 4.55
N THR A 62 5.28 -11.87 4.42
CA THR A 62 4.56 -12.00 3.14
C THR A 62 4.41 -10.68 2.39
N LYS A 63 5.07 -9.60 2.83
CA LYS A 63 5.10 -8.30 2.12
C LYS A 63 3.69 -7.71 1.87
N THR A 64 2.85 -7.76 2.90
CA THR A 64 1.46 -7.27 2.83
C THR A 64 1.38 -5.79 3.18
N LEU A 65 0.76 -5.01 2.31
CA LEU A 65 0.50 -3.59 2.53
C LEU A 65 -0.81 -3.41 3.29
N VAL A 66 -0.73 -2.81 4.48
CA VAL A 66 -1.87 -2.41 5.31
C VAL A 66 -1.62 -1.03 5.91
N LYS A 67 -2.67 -0.38 6.41
CA LYS A 67 -2.50 0.87 7.17
C LYS A 67 -1.58 0.62 8.37
N ASN A 68 -0.70 1.57 8.66
CA ASN A 68 0.27 1.51 9.76
C ASN A 68 1.43 0.51 9.57
N ALA A 69 1.63 -0.03 8.36
CA ALA A 69 2.87 -0.73 8.03
C ALA A 69 4.01 0.27 7.82
N ILE A 70 5.21 -0.03 8.34
CA ILE A 70 6.43 0.74 8.05
C ILE A 70 7.06 0.12 6.80
N VAL A 71 7.29 0.97 5.80
CA VAL A 71 7.81 0.58 4.49
C VAL A 71 9.07 1.38 4.14
N THR A 72 9.97 0.75 3.40
CA THR A 72 11.10 1.45 2.77
C THR A 72 10.66 1.91 1.39
N ILE A 73 10.90 3.19 1.09
CA ILE A 73 10.60 3.78 -0.22
C ILE A 73 11.90 4.14 -0.92
N ASP A 74 11.83 4.19 -2.24
CA ASP A 74 12.90 4.78 -3.05
C ASP A 74 12.95 6.29 -2.80
N ALA A 75 14.17 6.81 -2.67
CA ALA A 75 14.46 8.19 -2.30
C ALA A 75 14.87 9.05 -3.49
N THR A 76 15.00 8.46 -4.69
CA THR A 76 15.33 9.18 -5.94
C THR A 76 14.11 9.84 -6.58
#